data_AF-A0A6B3EMS4-F1
#
_entry.id   AF-A0A6B3EMS4-F1
#
_cell.length_a   1.000
_cell.length_b   1.000
_cell.length_c   1.000
_cell.angle_alpha   90.00
_cell.angle_beta   90.00
_cell.angle_gamma   90.00
#
_symmetry.space_group_name_H-M   'P 1'
#
loop_
_entity.id
_entity.type
_entity.pdbx_description
1 polymer ?
#
loop_
_entity_poly.entity_id
_entity_poly.type
_entity_poly.pdbx_seq_one_letter_code
_entity_poly.pdbx_strand_id
1 'polypeptide(L)' 'MKLAFSTLGVPGLPIPEVVRLAATHGYHGVELRAHPEEPLALTSTAPERAA' A
#
# COMPACT_ATOMS: atom_id res chain seq x y z
N MET A 1 -7.18 -6.57 18.22
CA MET A 1 -6.81 -7.17 16.92
C MET A 1 -6.31 -6.06 16.02
N LYS A 2 -5.17 -6.21 15.33
CA LYS A 2 -4.65 -5.22 14.38
C LYS A 2 -5.12 -5.60 12.98
N LEU A 3 -5.84 -4.71 12.30
CA LEU A 3 -6.30 -4.91 10.92
C LEU A 3 -5.37 -4.21 9.94
N ALA A 4 -5.25 -4.77 8.74
CA ALA A 4 -4.54 -4.17 7.61
C ALA A 4 -5.53 -3.72 6.53
N PHE A 5 -5.23 -2.59 5.89
CA PHE A 5 -5.98 -2.05 4.76
C PHE A 5 -5.36 -2.57 3.46
N SER A 6 -6.14 -3.21 2.59
CA SER A 6 -5.64 -3.78 1.34
C SER A 6 -5.74 -2.78 0.19
N THR A 7 -4.65 -2.55 -0.54
CA THR A 7 -4.68 -1.69 -1.74
C THR A 7 -5.49 -2.30 -2.88
N LEU A 8 -5.86 -3.59 -2.80
CA LEU A 8 -6.73 -4.24 -3.79
C LEU A 8 -8.10 -3.55 -3.90
N GLY A 9 -8.59 -2.94 -2.82
CA GLY A 9 -9.86 -2.21 -2.81
C GLY A 9 -9.81 -0.79 -3.41
N VAL A 10 -8.61 -0.27 -3.71
CA VAL A 10 -8.38 1.12 -4.17
C VAL A 10 -7.25 1.18 -5.23
N PRO A 11 -7.38 0.46 -6.36
CA PRO A 11 -6.31 0.40 -7.36
C PRO A 11 -5.94 1.80 -7.90
N GLY A 12 -4.64 2.06 -8.04
CA GLY A 12 -4.10 3.33 -8.55
C GLY A 12 -4.12 4.51 -7.56
N LEU A 13 -4.64 4.33 -6.34
CA LEU A 13 -4.57 5.37 -5.32
C LEU A 13 -3.11 5.51 -4.82
N PRO A 14 -2.54 6.74 -4.76
CA PRO A 14 -1.18 6.93 -4.27
C PRO A 14 -0.98 6.41 -2.84
N ILE A 15 0.18 5.81 -2.54
CA ILE A 15 0.46 5.22 -1.22
C ILE A 15 0.25 6.19 -0.03
N PRO A 16 0.64 7.48 -0.10
CA PRO A 16 0.34 8.43 0.99
C PRO A 16 -1.17 8.58 1.27
N GLU A 17 -1.99 8.52 0.22
CA GLU A 17 -3.45 8.61 0.31
C GLU A 17 -4.02 7.33 0.93
N VAL A 18 -3.49 6.15 0.57
CA VAL A 18 -3.83 4.86 1.18
C VAL A 18 -3.52 4.87 2.68
N VAL A 19 -2.33 5.31 3.07
CA VAL A 19 -1.91 5.38 4.49
C VAL A 19 -2.84 6.29 5.28
N ARG A 20 -3.18 7.46 4.72
CA ARG A 20 -4.11 8.38 5.35
C ARG A 20 -5.49 7.74 5.51
N LEU A 21 -6.03 7.12 4.47
CA LEU A 21 -7.33 6.47 4.50
C LEU A 21 -7.36 5.33 5.54
N ALA A 22 -6.34 4.48 5.56
CA ALA A 22 -6.18 3.41 6.53
C ALA A 22 -6.17 3.95 7.97
N ALA A 23 -5.36 4.99 8.23
CA ALA A 23 -5.27 5.60 9.55
C ALA A 23 -6.59 6.24 10.00
N THR A 24 -7.30 6.94 9.11
CA THR A 24 -8.61 7.54 9.40
C THR A 24 -9.65 6.50 9.84
N HIS A 25 -9.54 5.25 9.37
CA HIS A 25 -10.48 4.17 9.69
C HIS A 25 -9.96 3.19 10.75
N GLY A 26 -8.86 3.51 11.45
CA GLY A 26 -8.35 2.70 12.55
C GLY A 26 -7.59 1.43 12.11
N TYR A 27 -7.17 1.35 10.86
CA TYR A 27 -6.25 0.30 10.41
C TYR A 27 -4.84 0.59 10.88
N HIS A 28 -4.09 -0.49 11.13
CA HIS A 28 -2.76 -0.44 11.74
C HIS A 28 -1.63 -0.82 10.78
N GLY A 29 -1.99 -1.19 9.55
CA GLY A 29 -1.05 -1.58 8.51
C GLY A 29 -1.69 -1.48 7.14
N VAL A 30 -0.86 -1.59 6.12
CA VAL A 30 -1.27 -1.62 4.72
C VAL A 30 -0.74 -2.90 4.09
N GLU A 31 -1.61 -3.63 3.40
CA GLU A 31 -1.24 -4.73 2.51
C GLU A 31 -1.11 -4.17 1.09
N LEU A 32 0.08 -4.28 0.52
CA LEU A 32 0.42 -3.73 -0.79
C LEU A 32 0.23 -4.77 -1.89
N ARG A 33 -0.52 -4.42 -2.94
CA ARG A 33 -0.58 -5.17 -4.20
C ARG A 33 0.74 -5.03 -4.94
N ALA A 34 1.40 -6.16 -5.18
CA ALA A 34 2.58 -6.21 -6.04
C ALA A 34 2.15 -6.45 -7.50
N HIS A 35 2.29 -5.45 -8.37
CA HIS A 35 1.95 -5.56 -9.80
C HIS A 35 2.83 -4.62 -10.64
N PRO A 36 3.20 -4.96 -11.88
CA PRO A 36 4.04 -4.09 -12.73
C PRO A 36 3.48 -2.68 -12.98
N GLU A 37 2.17 -2.50 -12.88
CA GLU A 37 1.48 -1.21 -13.04
C GLU A 37 1.27 -0.45 -11.71
N GLU A 38 1.72 -1.02 -10.59
CA GLU A 38 1.62 -0.42 -9.25
C GLU A 38 2.98 0.10 -8.79
N PRO A 39 3.04 0.95 -7.76
CA PRO A 39 4.31 1.44 -7.19
C PRO A 39 5.24 0.34 -6.67
N LEU A 40 4.70 -0.84 -6.35
CA LEU A 40 5.47 -1.99 -5.89
C LEU A 40 5.29 -3.17 -6.85
N ALA A 41 6.38 -3.79 -7.26
CA ALA A 41 6.41 -5.04 -8.01
C ALA A 41 7.30 -6.08 -7.30
N LEU A 42 7.14 -7.36 -7.66
CA LEU A 42 7.95 -8.44 -7.08
C LEU A 42 9.45 -8.29 -7.42
N THR A 43 9.78 -7.54 -8.47
CA THR A 43 11.15 -7.24 -8.90
C THR A 43 11.70 -5.95 -8.32
N SER A 44 10.92 -5.19 -7.53
CA SER A 44 11.38 -3.92 -6.96
C SER A 44 12.54 -4.12 -5.99
N THR A 45 13.61 -3.37 -6.20
CA THR A 45 14.82 -3.30 -5.40
C THR A 45 14.58 -2.58 -4.06
N ALA A 46 15.50 -2.73 -3.11
CA ALA A 46 15.35 -2.06 -1.80
C ALA A 46 15.27 -0.53 -1.90
N PRO A 47 16.06 0.17 -2.75
CA PRO A 47 15.90 1.61 -2.95
C PRO A 47 14.54 2.01 -3.52
N GLU A 48 14.01 1.26 -4.50
CA GLU A 48 12.69 1.52 -5.09
C GLU A 48 11.57 1.35 -4.05
N ARG A 49 11.73 0.45 -3.07
CA ARG A 49 10.76 0.27 -1.98
C ARG A 49 10.84 1.34 -0.89
N ALA A 50 11.93 2.12 -0.85
CA ALA A 50 12.17 3.13 0.17
C ALA A 50 11.80 4.56 -0.28
N ALA A 51 11.60 4.76 -1.59
CA ALA A 51 11.16 6.02 -2.20
C ALA A 51 9.66 6.25 -2.00
#